data_AF-A0A7V8WJW1-F1
#
_entry.id   AF-A0A7V8WJW1-F1
#
_cell.length_a   1.000
_cell.length_b   1.000
_cell.length_c   1.000
_cell.angle_alpha   90.00
_cell.angle_beta   90.00
_cell.angle_gamma   90.00
#
_symmetry.space_group_name_H-M   'P 1'
#
loop_
_entity.id
_entity.type
_entity.pdbx_description
1 polymer ?
#
loop_
_entity_poly.entity_id
_entity_poly.type
_entity_poly.pdbx_seq_one_letter_code
_entity_poly.pdbx_strand_id
1 'polypeptide(L)'
;PQSPDMGGYALAGGHETLATSLLDAQPQAVLEMPHESPWPVLLAAALAVMFYGILLDAYALAALGALGGAGGLIGWFWPRGETQET
;
A
#
# COMPACT_ATOMS: atom_id res chain seq x y z
N PRO A 1 20.47 -28.76 -8.59
CA PRO A 1 19.78 -28.31 -9.82
C PRO A 1 18.26 -28.40 -9.62
N GLN A 2 17.59 -27.25 -9.44
CA GLN A 2 16.13 -27.18 -9.32
C GLN A 2 15.50 -27.16 -10.72
N SER A 3 14.37 -27.85 -10.89
CA SER A 3 13.78 -28.21 -12.19
C SER A 3 13.21 -27.00 -12.94
N PRO A 4 13.41 -26.87 -14.27
CA PRO A 4 12.98 -25.73 -15.10
C PRO A 4 11.47 -25.63 -15.38
N ASP A 5 10.65 -26.49 -14.78
CA ASP A 5 9.29 -26.77 -15.28
C ASP A 5 8.18 -25.92 -14.62
N MET A 6 8.52 -24.98 -13.73
CA MET A 6 7.57 -24.06 -13.09
C MET A 6 7.62 -22.68 -13.74
N GLY A 7 7.58 -22.61 -15.07
CA GLY A 7 7.31 -21.39 -15.86
C GLY A 7 5.87 -20.90 -15.68
N GLY A 8 5.37 -20.91 -14.45
CA GLY A 8 4.04 -20.49 -14.07
C GLY A 8 3.92 -18.99 -14.23
N TYR A 9 3.00 -18.58 -15.09
CA TYR A 9 2.69 -17.21 -15.42
C TYR A 9 2.45 -16.38 -14.14
N ALA A 10 3.44 -15.59 -13.70
CA ALA A 10 3.29 -14.61 -12.62
C ALA A 10 2.13 -13.61 -12.84
N LEU A 11 1.50 -13.63 -14.01
CA LEU A 11 0.36 -12.80 -14.39
C LEU A 11 -0.98 -13.53 -14.29
N ALA A 12 -1.00 -14.83 -13.95
CA ALA A 12 -2.24 -15.61 -13.83
C ALA A 12 -2.87 -15.50 -12.42
N GLY A 13 -2.08 -15.23 -11.39
CA GLY A 13 -2.50 -15.16 -9.98
C GLY A 13 -2.87 -13.76 -9.45
N GLY A 14 -2.75 -12.69 -10.25
CA GLY A 14 -3.09 -11.33 -9.82
C GLY A 14 -1.89 -10.54 -9.30
N HIS A 15 -1.89 -10.15 -8.01
CA HIS A 15 -0.84 -9.36 -7.34
C HIS A 15 0.47 -10.15 -7.18
N GLU A 16 1.02 -10.64 -8.27
CA GLU A 16 2.25 -11.43 -8.32
C GLU A 16 3.24 -10.74 -9.25
N THR A 17 4.53 -10.85 -8.94
CA THR A 17 5.60 -10.30 -9.76
C THR A 17 6.77 -11.24 -9.85
N LEU A 18 7.40 -11.33 -11.02
CA LEU A 18 8.58 -12.15 -11.21
C LEU A 18 9.83 -11.40 -10.74
N ALA A 19 10.51 -11.91 -9.71
CA ALA A 19 11.87 -11.50 -9.41
C ALA A 19 12.84 -12.21 -10.35
N THR A 20 13.82 -11.44 -10.82
CA THR A 20 14.87 -11.91 -11.70
C THR A 20 16.25 -11.58 -11.16
N SER A 21 17.27 -12.33 -11.59
CA SER A 21 18.67 -12.01 -11.30
C SER A 21 19.04 -10.64 -11.91
N LEU A 22 19.92 -9.91 -11.25
CA LEU A 22 20.33 -8.57 -11.70
C LEU A 22 21.15 -8.59 -12.99
N LEU A 23 22.00 -9.62 -13.16
CA LEU A 23 22.97 -9.66 -14.26
C LEU A 23 22.36 -10.18 -15.56
N ASP A 24 21.54 -11.23 -15.47
CA ASP A 24 21.09 -12.02 -16.63
C ASP A 24 19.55 -12.13 -16.73
N ALA A 25 18.82 -11.36 -15.92
CA ALA A 25 17.35 -11.37 -15.85
C ALA A 25 16.76 -12.79 -15.70
N GLN A 26 17.47 -13.70 -15.05
CA GLN A 26 17.02 -15.08 -14.90
C GLN A 26 15.91 -15.14 -13.84
N PRO A 27 14.77 -15.78 -14.12
CA PRO A 27 13.71 -15.96 -13.14
C PRO A 27 14.23 -16.60 -11.85
N GLN A 28 14.00 -15.95 -10.70
CA GLN A 28 14.41 -16.46 -9.39
C GLN A 28 13.24 -16.86 -8.52
N ALA A 29 12.16 -16.06 -8.50
CA ALA A 29 10.98 -16.32 -7.70
C ALA A 29 9.77 -15.55 -8.23
N VAL A 30 8.57 -15.99 -7.88
CA VAL A 30 7.35 -15.19 -8.00
C VAL A 30 7.05 -14.62 -6.61
N LEU A 31 7.03 -13.29 -6.46
CA LEU A 31 6.70 -12.61 -5.22
C LEU A 31 5.26 -12.14 -5.24
N GLU A 32 4.57 -12.25 -4.11
CA GLU A 32 3.31 -11.53 -3.89
C GLU A 32 3.60 -10.03 -3.71
N MET A 33 2.93 -9.20 -4.50
CA MET A 33 2.90 -7.76 -4.31
C MET A 33 1.92 -7.40 -3.18
N PRO A 34 2.23 -6.37 -2.38
CA PRO A 34 1.30 -5.87 -1.36
C PRO A 34 -0.07 -5.56 -1.95
N HIS A 35 -1.12 -6.01 -1.27
CA HIS A 35 -2.52 -5.72 -1.61
C HIS A 35 -2.76 -4.20 -1.65
N GLU A 36 -3.61 -3.74 -2.58
CA GLU A 36 -4.17 -2.39 -2.60
C GLU A 36 -4.64 -1.90 -1.20
N SER A 37 -4.24 -0.69 -0.84
CA SER A 37 -4.57 -0.10 0.46
C SER A 37 -5.54 1.08 0.26
N PRO A 38 -6.72 1.11 0.93
CA PRO A 38 -7.65 2.24 0.83
C PRO A 38 -7.19 3.46 1.64
N TRP A 39 -6.22 3.28 2.55
CA TRP A 39 -5.78 4.31 3.50
C TRP A 39 -5.28 5.62 2.87
N PRO A 40 -4.47 5.61 1.78
CA PRO A 40 -4.00 6.84 1.14
C PRO A 40 -5.14 7.70 0.59
N VAL A 41 -6.19 7.08 0.05
CA VAL A 41 -7.35 7.79 -0.51
C VAL A 41 -8.17 8.44 0.60
N LEU A 42 -8.42 7.70 1.69
CA LEU A 42 -9.10 8.24 2.86
C LEU A 42 -8.32 9.41 3.48
N LEU A 43 -7.00 9.29 3.58
CA LEU A 43 -6.13 10.35 4.06
C LEU A 43 -6.20 11.60 3.16
N ALA A 44 -6.13 11.43 1.84
CA ALA A 44 -6.25 12.53 0.88
C ALA A 44 -7.60 13.26 1.02
N ALA A 45 -8.71 12.52 1.16
CA ALA A 45 -10.03 13.11 1.38
C ALA A 45 -10.10 13.89 2.71
N ALA A 46 -9.53 13.34 3.80
CA ALA A 46 -9.50 14.03 5.08
C ALA A 46 -8.68 15.34 5.04
N LEU A 47 -7.53 15.32 4.36
CA LEU A 47 -6.72 16.52 4.13
C LEU A 47 -7.47 17.56 3.29
N ALA A 48 -8.19 17.13 2.24
CA ALA A 48 -9.02 18.03 1.44
C ALA A 48 -10.09 18.71 2.31
N VAL A 49 -10.82 17.95 3.15
CA VAL A 49 -11.80 18.50 4.10
C VAL A 49 -11.17 19.48 5.07
N MET A 50 -9.98 19.15 5.60
CA MET A 50 -9.25 20.01 6.53
C MET A 50 -8.93 21.37 5.89
N PHE A 51 -8.28 21.36 4.72
CA PHE A 51 -7.88 22.58 4.03
C PHE A 51 -9.07 23.39 3.54
N TYR A 52 -10.15 22.74 3.09
CA TYR A 52 -11.38 23.43 2.70
C TYR A 52 -12.06 24.08 3.90
N GLY A 53 -12.06 23.42 5.05
CA GLY A 53 -12.53 24.00 6.31
C GLY A 53 -11.75 25.25 6.70
N ILE A 54 -10.42 25.24 6.57
CA ILE A 54 -9.58 26.41 6.81
C ILE A 54 -9.89 27.53 5.81
N LEU A 55 -10.01 27.20 4.53
CA LEU A 55 -10.29 28.16 3.45
C LEU A 55 -11.62 28.91 3.65
N LEU A 56 -12.61 28.27 4.26
CA LEU A 56 -13.94 28.83 4.52
C LEU A 56 -14.11 29.40 5.94
N ASP A 57 -13.04 29.52 6.73
CA ASP A 57 -13.08 29.84 8.17
C ASP A 57 -14.00 28.92 9.00
N ALA A 58 -14.30 27.72 8.49
CA ALA A 58 -15.10 26.70 9.14
C ALA A 58 -14.21 25.79 10.00
N TYR A 59 -13.72 26.32 11.13
CA TYR A 59 -12.73 25.61 11.98
C TYR A 59 -13.22 24.27 12.52
N ALA A 60 -14.54 24.10 12.74
CA ALA A 60 -15.10 22.80 13.12
C ALA A 60 -14.92 21.75 12.02
N LEU A 61 -15.13 22.13 10.75
CA LEU A 61 -14.89 21.26 9.60
C LEU A 61 -13.40 20.95 9.44
N ALA A 62 -12.55 21.96 9.64
CA ALA A 62 -11.10 21.77 9.63
C ALA A 62 -10.64 20.76 10.70
N ALA A 63 -11.16 20.87 11.92
CA ALA A 63 -10.87 19.94 13.01
C ALA A 63 -11.32 18.52 12.70
N LEU A 64 -12.49 18.32 12.09
CA LEU A 64 -12.94 17.00 11.64
C LEU A 64 -12.00 16.40 10.58
N GLY A 65 -11.57 17.18 9.60
CA GLY A 65 -10.59 16.75 8.61
C GLY A 65 -9.24 16.38 9.23
N ALA A 66 -8.76 17.18 10.19
CA ALA A 66 -7.52 16.90 10.91
C ALA A 66 -7.60 15.60 11.74
N LEU A 67 -8.69 15.39 12.48
CA LEU A 67 -8.94 14.15 13.23
C LEU A 67 -9.04 12.94 12.30
N GLY A 68 -9.73 13.09 11.17
CA GLY A 68 -9.81 12.06 10.13
C GLY A 68 -8.44 11.72 9.55
N GLY A 69 -7.59 12.72 9.29
CA GLY A 69 -6.23 12.53 8.80
C GLY A 69 -5.34 11.81 9.82
N ALA A 70 -5.42 12.20 11.09
CA ALA A 70 -4.72 11.52 12.18
C ALA A 70 -5.18 10.05 12.31
N GLY A 71 -6.50 9.80 12.29
CA GLY A 71 -7.05 8.45 12.30
C GLY A 71 -6.62 7.61 11.09
N GLY A 72 -6.56 8.23 9.90
CA GLY A 72 -6.07 7.59 8.68
C GLY A 72 -4.60 7.18 8.77
N LEU A 73 -3.73 8.07 9.29
CA LEU A 73 -2.32 7.76 9.52
C LEU A 73 -2.14 6.64 10.54
N ILE A 74 -2.86 6.71 11.67
CA ILE A 74 -2.82 5.67 12.70
C ILE A 74 -3.26 4.33 12.13
N GLY A 75 -4.40 4.28 11.43
CA GLY A 75 -4.92 3.05 10.84
C GLY A 75 -4.06 2.49 9.70
N TRP A 76 -3.38 3.36 8.95
CA TRP A 76 -2.48 2.95 7.89
C TRP A 76 -1.18 2.36 8.41
N PHE A 77 -0.53 3.05 9.35
CA PHE A 77 0.76 2.65 9.92
C PHE A 77 0.62 1.71 11.12
N TRP A 78 -0.60 1.33 11.50
CA TRP A 78 -0.79 0.36 12.56
C TRP A 78 -0.10 -0.96 12.18
N PRO A 79 0.82 -1.48 13.02
CA PRO A 79 1.56 -2.69 12.69
C PRO A 79 0.58 -3.85 12.58
N ARG A 80 0.40 -4.36 11.37
CA ARG A 80 -0.20 -5.66 11.11
C ARG A 80 0.97 -6.62 11.06
N GLY A 81 0.98 -7.64 11.91
CA GLY A 81 2.16 -8.49 12.15
C GLY A 81 2.68 -9.12 10.87
N GLU A 82 3.65 -8.46 10.23
CA GLU A 82 4.46 -9.05 9.18
C GLU A 82 5.47 -9.95 9.87
N THR A 83 5.23 -11.25 9.71
CA THR A 83 6.17 -12.30 10.07
C THR A 83 7.37 -12.11 9.17
N GLN A 84 8.35 -11.34 9.68
CA GLN A 84 9.68 -11.29 9.12
C GLN A 84 10.23 -12.71 9.21
N GLU A 85 10.16 -13.47 8.11
CA GLU A 85 10.88 -14.74 8.03
C GLU A 85 12.37 -14.44 8.21
N THR A 86 12.90 -14.97 9.31
CA THR A 86 14.30 -14.89 9.75
C THR A 86 15.22 -15.74 8.91
#